data_AF-M4NT80-F1
#
_entry.id   AF-M4NT80-F1
#
_cell.length_a   1.000
_cell.length_b   1.000
_cell.length_c   1.000
_cell.angle_alpha   90.00
_cell.angle_beta   90.00
_cell.angle_gamma   90.00
#
_symmetry.space_group_name_H-M   'P 1'
#
loop_
_entity.id
_entity.type
_entity.pdbx_description
1 polymer ?
#
loop_
_entity_poly.entity_id
_entity_poly.type
_entity_poly.pdbx_seq_one_letter_code
_entity_poly.pdbx_strand_id
1 'polypeptide(L)'
;MSLLDDMKEAVQTIARSAWNKRQGQVVPDPEDLRLGNDAVEFDLATVLYADLQGSTNMVDTENWQLSAEVYKAFLHCAATIIRAEGGKITSYDGDRVMGIWVGSRQTTPAAIAALKINYAVQKIVNPALKQQYPEWGGEVKQVVGIDTSPIRAARTGVRGGNDIVWVGRAANYAAKLTDLNLAERTWITDEAFARLHDEAKFGGDPKQLMWKRYRWSKHGDRIIHGSTWHWAI
;
A
#
# COMPACT_ATOMS: atom_id res chain seq x y z
N MET A 1 34.42 11.18 16.66
CA MET A 1 34.29 10.90 15.21
C MET A 1 33.34 11.95 14.65
N SER A 2 33.64 12.55 13.50
CA SER A 2 32.77 13.61 12.95
C SER A 2 31.55 12.99 12.27
N LEU A 3 30.45 13.74 12.14
CA LEU A 3 29.26 13.30 11.41
C LEU A 3 29.61 12.83 9.98
N LEU A 4 30.55 13.51 9.32
CA LEU A 4 31.01 13.15 7.98
C LEU A 4 31.73 11.80 7.97
N ASP A 5 32.59 11.55 8.96
CA ASP A 5 33.35 10.31 9.05
C ASP A 5 32.43 9.12 9.35
N ASP A 6 31.48 9.31 10.27
CA ASP A 6 30.45 8.30 10.61
C ASP A 6 29.65 7.89 9.37
N MET A 7 29.18 8.86 8.57
CA MET A 7 28.43 8.58 7.34
C MET A 7 29.30 7.87 6.29
N LYS A 8 30.56 8.30 6.11
CA LYS A 8 31.48 7.65 5.16
C LYS A 8 31.77 6.20 5.55
N GLU A 9 32.02 5.95 6.83
CA GLU A 9 32.26 4.60 7.35
C GLU A 9 31.03 3.72 7.17
N ALA A 10 29.82 4.23 7.51
CA ALA A 10 28.58 3.50 7.33
C ALA A 10 28.34 3.13 5.85
N VAL A 11 28.47 4.09 4.93
CA VAL A 11 28.30 3.85 3.49
C VAL A 11 29.32 2.85 2.96
N GLN A 12 30.59 2.97 3.34
CA GLN A 12 31.63 2.03 2.92
C GLN A 12 31.36 0.62 3.44
N THR A 13 30.94 0.51 4.70
CA THR A 13 30.59 -0.78 5.33
C THR A 13 29.42 -1.44 4.61
N ILE A 14 28.34 -0.70 4.35
CA ILE A 14 27.16 -1.19 3.62
C ILE A 14 27.55 -1.63 2.20
N ALA A 15 28.35 -0.83 1.49
CA ALA A 15 28.73 -1.11 0.11
C ALA A 15 29.65 -2.34 -0.05
N ARG A 16 30.48 -2.65 0.96
CA ARG A 16 31.48 -3.73 0.89
C ARG A 16 31.05 -5.04 1.55
N SER A 17 30.13 -4.99 2.51
CA SER A 17 29.73 -6.18 3.26
C SER A 17 28.96 -7.17 2.37
N ALA A 18 29.25 -8.46 2.52
CA ALA A 18 28.51 -9.50 1.81
C ALA A 18 27.05 -9.58 2.30
N TRP A 19 26.14 -9.91 1.39
CA TRP A 19 24.73 -10.13 1.73
C TRP A 19 24.49 -11.55 2.23
N ASN A 20 23.89 -11.66 3.41
CA ASN A 20 23.25 -12.89 3.87
C ASN A 20 21.78 -12.90 3.41
N LYS A 21 21.35 -13.98 2.79
CA LYS A 21 20.01 -14.09 2.18
C LYS A 21 19.36 -15.39 2.57
N ARG A 22 18.06 -15.33 2.86
CA ARG A 22 17.24 -16.52 3.12
C ARG A 22 15.86 -16.38 2.50
N GLN A 23 15.27 -17.50 2.10
CA GLN A 23 13.91 -17.52 1.57
C GLN A 23 12.89 -17.35 2.70
N GLY A 24 11.89 -16.50 2.46
CA GLY A 24 10.81 -16.18 3.39
C GLY A 24 9.49 -16.79 2.95
N GLN A 25 8.70 -17.25 3.93
CA GLN A 25 7.31 -17.70 3.73
C GLN A 25 6.32 -16.89 4.58
N VAL A 26 6.84 -16.05 5.48
CA VAL A 26 6.09 -15.16 6.38
C VAL A 26 6.73 -13.79 6.29
N VAL A 27 5.91 -12.73 6.29
CA VAL A 27 6.38 -11.35 6.31
C VAL A 27 7.11 -11.09 7.64
N PRO A 28 8.43 -10.80 7.64
CA PRO A 28 9.20 -10.61 8.86
C PRO A 28 8.80 -9.32 9.59
N ASP A 29 8.98 -9.34 10.91
CA ASP A 29 9.08 -8.14 11.73
C ASP A 29 10.56 -7.63 11.74
N PRO A 30 10.83 -6.35 12.06
CA PRO A 30 12.18 -5.79 11.99
C PRO A 30 13.23 -6.57 12.79
N GLU A 31 12.82 -7.18 13.90
CA GLU A 31 13.66 -7.98 14.79
C GLU A 31 14.11 -9.30 14.15
N ASP A 32 13.36 -9.81 13.16
CA ASP A 32 13.74 -11.02 12.43
C ASP A 32 14.92 -10.76 11.48
N LEU A 33 15.19 -9.50 11.13
CA LEU A 33 16.28 -9.10 10.24
C LEU A 33 17.49 -8.61 11.05
N ARG A 34 18.67 -9.15 10.71
CA ARG A 34 19.92 -8.71 11.33
C ARG A 34 20.28 -7.30 10.83
N LEU A 35 20.97 -6.53 11.68
CA LEU A 35 21.58 -5.27 11.23
C LEU A 35 22.70 -5.56 10.22
N GLY A 36 22.83 -4.70 9.21
CA GLY A 36 23.76 -4.87 8.09
C GLY A 36 23.09 -5.47 6.85
N ASN A 37 23.90 -6.09 5.98
CA ASN A 37 23.43 -6.66 4.71
C ASN A 37 22.78 -8.04 4.92
N ASP A 38 21.60 -8.06 5.55
CA ASP A 38 20.76 -9.25 5.73
C ASP A 38 19.42 -9.05 5.01
N ALA A 39 18.96 -10.07 4.30
CA ALA A 39 17.68 -10.01 3.59
C ALA A 39 16.86 -11.30 3.69
N VAL A 40 15.55 -11.11 3.75
CA VAL A 40 14.56 -12.16 3.48
C VAL A 40 14.06 -11.98 2.05
N GLU A 41 14.17 -13.03 1.23
CA GLU A 41 13.74 -13.06 -0.16
C GLU A 41 12.36 -13.70 -0.28
N PHE A 42 11.50 -13.08 -1.09
CA PHE A 42 10.22 -13.64 -1.49
C PHE A 42 10.20 -13.75 -3.01
N ASP A 43 10.08 -14.97 -3.53
CA ASP A 43 9.94 -15.20 -4.98
C ASP A 43 8.70 -14.49 -5.54
N LEU A 44 7.68 -14.34 -4.72
CA LEU A 44 6.51 -13.54 -5.05
C LEU A 44 5.86 -12.98 -3.79
N ALA A 45 5.52 -11.70 -3.83
CA ALA A 45 4.69 -11.03 -2.84
C ALA A 45 3.78 -10.01 -3.54
N THR A 46 2.61 -9.75 -2.97
CA THR A 46 1.72 -8.67 -3.39
C THR A 46 1.79 -7.55 -2.37
N VAL A 47 2.00 -6.33 -2.87
CA VAL A 47 2.03 -5.11 -2.06
C VAL A 47 0.82 -4.26 -2.41
N LEU A 48 0.19 -3.71 -1.38
CA LEU A 48 -0.89 -2.72 -1.47
C LEU A 48 -0.44 -1.45 -0.75
N TYR A 49 -0.62 -0.30 -1.38
CA TYR A 49 -0.62 1.01 -0.72
C TYR A 49 -2.01 1.61 -0.82
N ALA A 50 -2.56 2.05 0.31
CA ALA A 50 -3.79 2.84 0.37
C ALA A 50 -3.45 4.24 0.85
N ASP A 51 -3.89 5.25 0.11
CA ASP A 51 -3.46 6.64 0.22
C ASP A 51 -4.65 7.59 0.22
N LEU A 52 -4.61 8.67 1.01
CA LEU A 52 -5.61 9.72 0.97
C LEU A 52 -5.33 10.69 -0.18
N GLN A 53 -6.30 10.82 -1.06
CA GLN A 53 -6.18 11.73 -2.18
C GLN A 53 -6.42 13.17 -1.72
N GLY A 54 -5.44 14.05 -1.96
CA GLY A 54 -5.56 15.49 -1.70
C GLY A 54 -5.33 15.89 -0.24
N SER A 55 -4.70 15.02 0.55
CA SER A 55 -4.40 15.25 1.96
C SER A 55 -3.55 16.50 2.22
N THR A 56 -2.58 16.81 1.35
CA THR A 56 -1.78 18.04 1.44
C THR A 56 -2.66 19.30 1.38
N ASN A 57 -3.60 19.37 0.42
CA ASN A 57 -4.50 20.51 0.36
C ASN A 57 -5.41 20.56 1.60
N MET A 58 -5.88 19.41 2.08
CA MET A 58 -6.72 19.33 3.27
C MET A 58 -6.03 19.90 4.52
N VAL A 59 -4.75 19.60 4.74
CA VAL A 59 -4.03 20.16 5.91
C VAL A 59 -3.78 21.67 5.81
N ASP A 60 -3.74 22.22 4.59
CA ASP A 60 -3.56 23.66 4.35
C ASP A 60 -4.87 24.45 4.47
N THR A 61 -6.01 23.83 4.11
CA THR A 61 -7.30 24.53 3.99
C THR A 61 -8.28 24.23 5.12
N GLU A 62 -8.18 23.06 5.74
CA GLU A 62 -9.12 22.61 6.77
C GLU A 62 -8.58 22.80 8.18
N ASN A 63 -9.50 22.78 9.15
CA ASN A 63 -9.14 22.75 10.56
C ASN A 63 -8.31 21.49 10.89
N TRP A 64 -7.23 21.65 11.66
CA TRP A 64 -6.30 20.55 11.94
C TRP A 64 -6.95 19.37 12.67
N GLN A 65 -7.97 19.60 13.51
CA GLN A 65 -8.71 18.53 14.17
C GLN A 65 -9.48 17.69 13.16
N LEU A 66 -10.18 18.33 12.21
CA LEU A 66 -10.88 17.63 11.13
C LEU A 66 -9.89 16.81 10.28
N SER A 67 -8.77 17.39 9.88
CA SER A 67 -7.73 16.68 9.11
C SER A 67 -7.19 15.46 9.86
N ALA A 68 -6.93 15.60 11.17
CA ALA A 68 -6.47 14.49 12.00
C ALA A 68 -7.53 13.38 12.14
N GLU A 69 -8.81 13.73 12.26
CA GLU A 69 -9.91 12.77 12.31
C GLU A 69 -10.10 12.02 11.00
N VAL A 70 -9.97 12.71 9.86
CA VAL A 70 -9.96 12.08 8.53
C VAL A 70 -8.84 11.04 8.44
N TYR A 71 -7.61 11.41 8.81
CA TYR A 71 -6.46 10.50 8.76
C TYR A 71 -6.70 9.28 9.65
N LYS A 72 -7.12 9.51 10.90
CA LYS A 72 -7.36 8.43 11.87
C LYS A 72 -8.47 7.49 11.40
N ALA A 73 -9.58 8.01 10.91
CA ALA A 73 -10.70 7.21 10.45
C ALA A 73 -10.32 6.36 9.23
N PHE A 74 -9.67 6.97 8.23
CA PHE A 74 -9.21 6.28 7.03
C PHE A 74 -8.18 5.19 7.35
N LEU A 75 -7.09 5.55 8.04
CA LEU A 75 -6.01 4.62 8.36
C LEU A 75 -6.51 3.48 9.23
N HIS A 76 -7.42 3.76 10.18
CA HIS A 76 -8.03 2.72 11.00
C HIS A 76 -8.82 1.71 10.16
N CYS A 77 -9.72 2.18 9.29
CA CYS A 77 -10.49 1.31 8.40
C CYS A 77 -9.58 0.51 7.47
N ALA A 78 -8.63 1.18 6.80
CA ALA A 78 -7.74 0.54 5.85
C ALA A 78 -6.86 -0.53 6.52
N ALA A 79 -6.25 -0.20 7.67
CA ALA A 79 -5.46 -1.16 8.44
C ALA A 79 -6.28 -2.36 8.92
N THR A 80 -7.51 -2.13 9.38
CA THR A 80 -8.40 -3.19 9.86
C THR A 80 -8.76 -4.16 8.73
N ILE A 81 -9.09 -3.62 7.55
CA ILE A 81 -9.43 -4.40 6.36
C ILE A 81 -8.21 -5.18 5.84
N ILE A 82 -7.04 -4.55 5.75
CA ILE A 82 -5.80 -5.22 5.32
C ILE A 82 -5.53 -6.46 6.18
N ARG A 83 -5.64 -6.33 7.52
CA ARG A 83 -5.45 -7.46 8.44
C ARG A 83 -6.53 -8.52 8.30
N ALA A 84 -7.79 -8.12 8.16
CA ALA A 84 -8.92 -9.04 8.01
C ALA A 84 -8.81 -9.88 6.72
N GLU A 85 -8.24 -9.31 5.66
CA GLU A 85 -7.94 -10.02 4.41
C GLU A 85 -6.57 -10.73 4.43
N GLY A 86 -5.96 -10.92 5.61
CA GLY A 86 -4.73 -11.70 5.78
C GLY A 86 -3.43 -10.98 5.38
N GLY A 87 -3.47 -9.67 5.20
CA GLY A 87 -2.29 -8.84 4.92
C GLY A 87 -1.55 -8.46 6.20
N LYS A 88 -0.22 -8.43 6.14
CA LYS A 88 0.62 -7.84 7.20
C LYS A 88 0.84 -6.36 6.88
N ILE A 89 0.54 -5.49 7.84
CA ILE A 89 0.86 -4.07 7.75
C ILE A 89 2.34 -3.88 8.07
N THR A 90 3.06 -3.18 7.20
CA THR A 90 4.52 -3.01 7.31
C THR A 90 4.96 -1.56 7.50
N SER A 91 4.15 -0.59 7.08
CA SER A 91 4.41 0.83 7.33
C SER A 91 3.11 1.65 7.38
N TYR A 92 3.18 2.75 8.12
CA TYR A 92 2.30 3.90 7.97
C TYR A 92 3.18 5.07 7.54
N ASP A 93 2.88 5.65 6.39
CA ASP A 93 3.69 6.71 5.78
C ASP A 93 2.83 7.97 5.65
N GLY A 94 2.71 8.71 6.76
CA GLY A 94 1.82 9.86 6.87
C GLY A 94 0.35 9.45 6.84
N ASP A 95 -0.32 9.77 5.75
CA ASP A 95 -1.73 9.48 5.44
C ASP A 95 -1.93 8.15 4.71
N ARG A 96 -0.87 7.35 4.57
CA ARG A 96 -0.86 6.10 3.80
C ARG A 96 -0.59 4.89 4.68
N VAL A 97 -1.13 3.74 4.26
CA VAL A 97 -0.83 2.44 4.88
C VAL A 97 -0.37 1.43 3.83
N MET A 98 0.68 0.69 4.16
CA MET A 98 1.24 -0.38 3.33
C MET A 98 0.87 -1.75 3.89
N GLY A 99 0.32 -2.61 3.03
CA GLY A 99 0.05 -4.02 3.32
C GLY A 99 0.83 -4.96 2.40
N ILE A 100 1.29 -6.10 2.92
CA ILE A 100 1.96 -7.15 2.17
C ILE A 100 1.27 -8.50 2.38
N TRP A 101 1.08 -9.22 1.28
CA TRP A 101 0.63 -10.60 1.24
C TRP A 101 1.70 -11.47 0.59
N VAL A 102 1.92 -12.63 1.18
CA VAL A 102 2.80 -13.69 0.66
C VAL A 102 2.00 -14.99 0.54
N GLY A 103 2.47 -15.93 -0.28
CA GLY A 103 1.83 -17.22 -0.49
C GLY A 103 1.03 -17.32 -1.79
N SER A 104 0.41 -18.48 -2.03
CA SER A 104 -0.11 -18.84 -3.36
C SER A 104 -1.25 -17.95 -3.87
N ARG A 105 -2.14 -17.49 -2.98
CA ARG A 105 -3.34 -16.70 -3.32
C ARG A 105 -3.21 -15.19 -3.05
N GLN A 106 -2.03 -14.71 -2.65
CA GLN A 106 -1.75 -13.36 -2.13
C GLN A 106 -2.41 -12.18 -2.85
N THR A 107 -2.59 -12.22 -4.18
CA THR A 107 -3.09 -11.08 -4.95
C THR A 107 -4.60 -10.90 -4.87
N THR A 108 -5.35 -12.01 -4.76
CA THR A 108 -6.81 -11.99 -4.66
C THR A 108 -7.32 -11.29 -3.40
N PRO A 109 -6.87 -11.65 -2.18
CA PRO A 109 -7.32 -10.95 -0.96
C PRO A 109 -6.81 -9.51 -0.90
N ALA A 110 -5.64 -9.19 -1.47
CA ALA A 110 -5.19 -7.80 -1.58
C ALA A 110 -6.15 -6.95 -2.44
N ALA A 111 -6.64 -7.48 -3.56
CA ALA A 111 -7.63 -6.79 -4.39
C ALA A 111 -8.99 -6.65 -3.68
N ILE A 112 -9.45 -7.70 -2.97
CA ILE A 112 -10.67 -7.62 -2.15
C ILE A 112 -10.51 -6.57 -1.06
N ALA A 113 -9.37 -6.53 -0.37
CA ALA A 113 -9.05 -5.50 0.63
C ALA A 113 -9.17 -4.10 0.05
N ALA A 114 -8.64 -3.86 -1.15
CA ALA A 114 -8.74 -2.55 -1.81
C ALA A 114 -10.19 -2.15 -2.13
N LEU A 115 -11.00 -3.08 -2.63
CA LEU A 115 -12.42 -2.83 -2.90
C LEU A 115 -13.23 -2.62 -1.60
N LYS A 116 -12.87 -3.31 -0.51
CA LYS A 116 -13.43 -3.09 0.84
C LYS A 116 -13.01 -1.75 1.42
N ILE A 117 -11.77 -1.30 1.21
CA ILE A 117 -11.31 0.05 1.59
C ILE A 117 -12.17 1.09 0.88
N ASN A 118 -12.47 0.88 -0.40
CA ASN A 118 -13.35 1.77 -1.14
C ASN A 118 -14.77 1.80 -0.59
N TYR A 119 -15.32 0.65 -0.20
CA TYR A 119 -16.58 0.58 0.53
C TYR A 119 -16.53 1.38 1.84
N ALA A 120 -15.51 1.14 2.68
CA ALA A 120 -15.40 1.78 3.99
C ALA A 120 -15.32 3.32 3.88
N VAL A 121 -14.54 3.84 2.94
CA VAL A 121 -14.47 5.30 2.74
C VAL A 121 -15.82 5.87 2.33
N GLN A 122 -16.50 5.25 1.37
CA GLN A 122 -17.76 5.78 0.84
C GLN A 122 -18.97 5.57 1.77
N LYS A 123 -18.99 4.46 2.53
CA LYS A 123 -20.17 4.01 3.27
C LYS A 123 -20.03 4.11 4.78
N ILE A 124 -18.83 4.34 5.30
CA ILE A 124 -18.57 4.44 6.75
C ILE A 124 -17.93 5.79 7.08
N VAL A 125 -16.75 6.08 6.52
CA VAL A 125 -15.97 7.29 6.86
C VAL A 125 -16.70 8.56 6.44
N ASN A 126 -17.05 8.69 5.16
CA ASN A 126 -17.72 9.90 4.65
C ASN A 126 -19.08 10.16 5.35
N PRO A 127 -19.97 9.17 5.53
CA PRO A 127 -21.22 9.38 6.27
C PRO A 127 -20.99 9.85 7.71
N ALA A 128 -20.05 9.23 8.44
CA ALA A 128 -19.77 9.60 9.83
C ALA A 128 -19.22 11.03 9.94
N LEU A 129 -18.28 11.41 9.06
CA LEU A 129 -17.71 12.75 9.05
C LEU A 129 -18.75 13.82 8.66
N LYS A 130 -19.61 13.54 7.67
CA LYS A 130 -20.69 14.47 7.30
C LYS A 130 -21.74 14.64 8.40
N GLN A 131 -22.00 13.59 9.18
CA GLN A 131 -22.88 13.69 10.34
C GLN A 131 -22.27 14.56 11.44
N GLN A 132 -20.97 14.43 11.69
CA GLN A 132 -20.26 15.20 12.71
C GLN A 132 -20.00 16.65 12.27
N TYR A 133 -19.76 16.87 10.98
CA TYR A 133 -19.41 18.15 10.37
C TYR A 133 -20.36 18.47 9.20
N PRO A 134 -21.63 18.84 9.48
CA PRO A 134 -22.64 19.06 8.44
C PRO A 134 -22.30 20.23 7.50
N GLU A 135 -21.55 21.21 7.98
CA GLU A 135 -21.10 22.37 7.19
C GLU A 135 -19.83 22.09 6.37
N TRP A 136 -19.16 20.95 6.59
CA TRP A 136 -17.98 20.60 5.82
C TRP A 136 -18.37 20.08 4.43
N GLY A 137 -18.04 20.86 3.41
CA GLY A 137 -18.32 20.52 2.00
C GLY A 137 -17.35 19.51 1.37
N GLY A 138 -16.35 19.03 2.13
CA GLY A 138 -15.35 18.10 1.63
C GLY A 138 -15.83 16.65 1.49
N GLU A 139 -14.99 15.84 0.87
CA GLU A 139 -15.19 14.39 0.74
C GLU A 139 -13.84 13.70 0.93
N VAL A 140 -13.80 12.69 1.78
CA VAL A 140 -12.65 11.79 1.87
C VAL A 140 -12.61 10.93 0.61
N LYS A 141 -11.48 11.02 -0.10
CA LYS A 141 -11.15 10.17 -1.24
C LYS A 141 -9.85 9.46 -0.99
N GLN A 142 -9.75 8.27 -1.53
CA GLN A 142 -8.59 7.42 -1.40
C GLN A 142 -8.25 6.77 -2.73
N VAL A 143 -6.97 6.49 -2.94
CA VAL A 143 -6.49 5.69 -4.07
C VAL A 143 -5.70 4.52 -3.51
N VAL A 144 -5.99 3.32 -4.01
CA VAL A 144 -5.27 2.11 -3.65
C VAL A 144 -4.48 1.62 -4.86
N GLY A 145 -3.20 1.36 -4.69
CA GLY A 145 -2.32 0.78 -5.70
C GLY A 145 -1.84 -0.60 -5.30
N ILE A 146 -1.87 -1.55 -6.23
CA ILE A 146 -1.46 -2.95 -6.01
C ILE A 146 -0.53 -3.43 -7.11
N ASP A 147 0.57 -4.06 -6.70
CA ASP A 147 1.45 -4.79 -7.62
C ASP A 147 1.96 -6.08 -6.98
N THR A 148 2.42 -7.00 -7.83
CA THR A 148 3.02 -8.27 -7.40
C THR A 148 4.34 -8.51 -8.11
N SER A 149 5.38 -8.88 -7.36
CA SER A 149 6.69 -9.21 -7.91
C SER A 149 7.51 -10.00 -6.88
N PRO A 150 8.66 -10.57 -7.27
CA PRO A 150 9.69 -10.89 -6.29
C PRO A 150 10.08 -9.63 -5.51
N ILE A 151 10.27 -9.75 -4.20
CA ILE A 151 10.72 -8.66 -3.32
C ILE A 151 11.72 -9.16 -2.28
N ARG A 152 12.43 -8.23 -1.65
CA ARG A 152 13.36 -8.45 -0.54
C ARG A 152 12.98 -7.55 0.63
N ALA A 153 12.95 -8.10 1.83
CA ALA A 153 12.93 -7.32 3.07
C ALA A 153 14.36 -7.17 3.58
N ALA A 154 14.79 -5.95 3.87
CA ALA A 154 16.07 -5.67 4.53
C ALA A 154 15.86 -4.62 5.63
N ARG A 155 16.73 -4.60 6.65
CA ARG A 155 16.61 -3.64 7.75
C ARG A 155 17.49 -2.42 7.49
N THR A 156 16.96 -1.21 7.66
CA THR A 156 17.70 0.04 7.37
C THR A 156 18.68 0.43 8.47
N GLY A 157 18.41 0.05 9.73
CA GLY A 157 19.39 0.02 10.81
C GLY A 157 19.99 1.36 11.24
N VAL A 158 19.26 2.48 11.10
CA VAL A 158 19.66 3.76 11.70
C VAL A 158 19.53 3.63 13.22
N ARG A 159 20.56 4.01 14.01
CA ARG A 159 20.51 3.91 15.48
C ARG A 159 19.23 4.59 16.03
N GLY A 160 18.30 3.80 16.56
CA GLY A 160 17.02 4.26 17.11
C GLY A 160 15.80 4.13 16.17
N GLY A 161 15.99 3.74 14.90
CA GLY A 161 14.92 3.46 13.93
C GLY A 161 15.05 2.04 13.38
N ASN A 162 14.06 1.19 13.69
CA ASN A 162 14.03 -0.22 13.30
C ASN A 162 12.98 -0.47 12.21
N ASP A 163 13.22 0.05 11.01
CA ASP A 163 12.30 -0.15 9.89
C ASP A 163 12.81 -1.17 8.86
N ILE A 164 11.86 -1.80 8.18
CA ILE A 164 12.10 -2.68 7.05
C ILE A 164 11.99 -1.86 5.77
N VAL A 165 13.00 -1.94 4.91
CA VAL A 165 12.91 -1.52 3.52
C VAL A 165 12.50 -2.71 2.64
N TRP A 166 11.50 -2.46 1.79
CA TRP A 166 10.99 -3.43 0.83
C TRP A 166 11.55 -3.15 -0.56
N VAL A 167 12.51 -3.97 -0.98
CA VAL A 167 13.23 -3.82 -2.24
C VAL A 167 12.60 -4.71 -3.30
N GLY A 168 11.90 -4.08 -4.25
CA GLY A 168 11.33 -4.77 -5.40
C GLY A 168 10.33 -3.89 -6.15
N ARG A 169 9.94 -4.33 -7.34
CA ARG A 169 9.00 -3.60 -8.20
C ARG A 169 7.66 -3.36 -7.49
N ALA A 170 7.13 -4.38 -6.83
CA ALA A 170 5.82 -4.32 -6.19
C ALA A 170 5.69 -3.16 -5.21
N ALA A 171 6.68 -2.95 -4.34
CA ALA A 171 6.68 -1.85 -3.39
C ALA A 171 6.65 -0.47 -4.09
N ASN A 172 7.47 -0.30 -5.12
CA ASN A 172 7.57 0.96 -5.84
C ASN A 172 6.31 1.25 -6.70
N TYR A 173 5.83 0.24 -7.42
CA TYR A 173 4.73 0.41 -8.37
C TYR A 173 3.39 0.54 -7.64
N ALA A 174 3.15 -0.25 -6.59
CA ALA A 174 1.96 -0.08 -5.75
C ALA A 174 1.86 1.34 -5.17
N ALA A 175 2.97 1.89 -4.65
CA ALA A 175 3.00 3.27 -4.17
C ALA A 175 2.70 4.28 -5.30
N LYS A 176 3.36 4.18 -6.45
CA LYS A 176 3.15 5.14 -7.56
C LYS A 176 1.77 5.06 -8.22
N LEU A 177 1.08 3.93 -8.11
CA LEU A 177 -0.29 3.82 -8.58
C LEU A 177 -1.26 4.67 -7.76
N THR A 178 -0.92 5.04 -6.51
CA THR A 178 -1.79 5.91 -5.70
C THR A 178 -1.80 7.36 -6.18
N ASP A 179 -0.80 7.77 -6.97
CA ASP A 179 -0.73 9.11 -7.59
C ASP A 179 -1.75 9.28 -8.74
N LEU A 180 -2.41 8.21 -9.18
CA LEU A 180 -3.39 8.27 -10.26
C LEU A 180 -4.67 8.97 -9.81
N ASN A 181 -4.95 10.11 -10.41
CA ASN A 181 -6.16 10.88 -10.15
C ASN A 181 -7.17 10.74 -11.31
N LEU A 182 -7.93 9.66 -11.27
CA LEU A 182 -9.01 9.32 -12.21
C LEU A 182 -10.24 8.87 -11.42
N ALA A 183 -11.30 8.45 -12.11
CA ALA A 183 -12.54 8.00 -11.46
C ALA A 183 -12.32 6.74 -10.59
N GLU A 184 -11.40 5.87 -11.00
CA GLU A 184 -11.06 4.65 -10.29
C GLU A 184 -10.27 4.94 -9.02
N ARG A 185 -10.70 4.28 -7.94
CA ARG A 185 -10.09 4.40 -6.61
C ARG A 185 -9.21 3.21 -6.24
N THR A 186 -9.14 2.20 -7.12
CA THR A 186 -8.26 1.04 -6.97
C THR A 186 -7.58 0.74 -8.29
N TRP A 187 -6.27 0.61 -8.26
CA TRP A 187 -5.40 0.39 -9.39
C TRP A 187 -4.52 -0.82 -9.16
N ILE A 188 -4.43 -1.68 -10.16
CA ILE A 188 -3.57 -2.86 -10.11
C ILE A 188 -2.77 -2.97 -11.41
N THR A 189 -1.54 -3.47 -11.32
CA THR A 189 -0.75 -3.78 -12.53
C THR A 189 -1.34 -4.97 -13.29
N ASP A 190 -1.01 -5.09 -14.58
CA ASP A 190 -1.42 -6.24 -15.39
C ASP A 190 -0.93 -7.57 -14.81
N GLU A 191 0.29 -7.59 -14.25
CA GLU A 191 0.84 -8.80 -13.60
C GLU A 191 0.03 -9.19 -12.35
N ALA A 192 -0.44 -8.23 -11.57
CA ALA A 192 -1.31 -8.49 -10.42
C ALA A 192 -2.71 -8.92 -10.90
N PHE A 193 -3.28 -8.23 -11.90
CA PHE A 193 -4.60 -8.57 -12.47
C PHE A 193 -4.65 -10.02 -12.99
N ALA A 194 -3.61 -10.46 -13.70
CA ALA A 194 -3.52 -11.81 -14.24
C ALA A 194 -3.64 -12.88 -13.15
N ARG A 195 -3.20 -12.58 -11.91
CA ARG A 195 -3.23 -13.48 -10.75
C ARG A 195 -4.50 -13.40 -9.92
N LEU A 196 -5.44 -12.52 -10.24
CA LEU A 196 -6.73 -12.50 -9.55
C LEU A 196 -7.55 -13.74 -9.91
N HIS A 197 -8.17 -14.32 -8.89
CA HIS A 197 -9.21 -15.32 -9.07
C HIS A 197 -10.54 -14.63 -9.46
N ASP A 198 -11.47 -15.41 -10.01
CA ASP A 198 -12.73 -14.91 -10.55
C ASP A 198 -13.54 -14.06 -9.58
N GLU A 199 -13.55 -14.42 -8.29
CA GLU A 199 -14.24 -13.67 -7.24
C GLU A 199 -13.76 -12.22 -7.13
N ALA A 200 -12.47 -11.94 -7.39
CA ALA A 200 -11.90 -10.60 -7.33
C ALA A 200 -11.85 -9.94 -8.72
N LYS A 201 -12.08 -10.67 -9.81
CA LYS A 201 -12.16 -10.13 -11.17
C LYS A 201 -13.55 -9.62 -11.50
N PHE A 202 -14.58 -10.31 -11.03
CA PHE A 202 -15.94 -10.11 -11.48
C PHE A 202 -16.91 -9.93 -10.31
N GLY A 203 -17.95 -9.13 -10.51
CA GLY A 203 -18.99 -8.88 -9.51
C GLY A 203 -20.30 -8.45 -10.14
N GLY A 204 -21.31 -8.22 -9.30
CA GLY A 204 -22.66 -7.84 -9.72
C GLY A 204 -23.53 -9.01 -10.17
N ASP A 205 -24.79 -8.69 -10.45
CA ASP A 205 -25.79 -9.60 -11.03
C ASP A 205 -26.49 -8.88 -12.20
N PRO A 206 -26.21 -9.24 -13.46
CA PRO A 206 -25.33 -10.32 -13.89
C PRO A 206 -23.83 -10.03 -13.62
N LYS A 207 -23.05 -11.11 -13.51
CA LYS A 207 -21.61 -11.08 -13.25
C LYS A 207 -20.86 -10.37 -14.38
N GLN A 208 -20.15 -9.29 -14.07
CA GLN A 208 -19.39 -8.48 -15.02
C GLN A 208 -17.98 -8.16 -14.51
N LEU A 209 -17.07 -7.82 -15.42
CA LEU A 209 -15.68 -7.51 -15.07
C LEU A 209 -15.63 -6.19 -14.28
N MET A 210 -15.03 -6.22 -13.08
CA MET A 210 -14.95 -5.05 -12.20
C MET A 210 -13.82 -4.08 -12.56
N TRP A 211 -12.99 -4.45 -13.54
CA TRP A 211 -11.72 -3.80 -13.84
C TRP A 211 -11.71 -3.29 -15.27
N LYS A 212 -11.42 -2.01 -15.44
CA LYS A 212 -11.23 -1.38 -16.74
C LYS A 212 -9.74 -1.28 -17.04
N ARG A 213 -9.37 -1.63 -18.27
CA ARG A 213 -7.98 -1.60 -18.74
C ARG A 213 -7.56 -0.18 -19.14
N TYR A 214 -6.34 0.19 -18.77
CA TYR A 214 -5.71 1.49 -19.05
C TYR A 214 -4.24 1.32 -19.50
N ARG A 215 -3.66 2.41 -20.01
CA ARG A 215 -2.22 2.55 -20.26
C ARG A 215 -1.62 3.56 -19.29
N TRP A 216 -0.53 3.18 -18.62
CA TRP A 216 0.17 4.03 -17.68
C TRP A 216 1.29 4.80 -18.38
N SER A 217 0.95 5.93 -19.00
CA SER A 217 1.87 6.71 -19.85
C SER A 217 3.14 7.15 -19.14
N LYS A 218 3.05 7.57 -17.87
CA LYS A 218 4.19 7.95 -17.02
C LYS A 218 5.14 6.79 -16.70
N HIS A 219 4.79 5.57 -17.07
CA HIS A 219 5.53 4.34 -16.79
C HIS A 219 5.70 3.46 -18.03
N GLY A 220 5.99 4.08 -19.18
CA GLY A 220 6.30 3.34 -20.41
C GLY A 220 5.10 2.61 -20.99
N ASP A 221 3.91 3.20 -20.90
CA ASP A 221 2.64 2.70 -21.46
C ASP A 221 2.26 1.28 -21.02
N ARG A 222 2.73 0.87 -19.84
CA ARG A 222 2.37 -0.40 -19.23
C ARG A 222 0.87 -0.51 -19.04
N ILE A 223 0.36 -1.74 -19.15
CA ILE A 223 -1.03 -2.02 -18.89
C ILE A 223 -1.26 -2.01 -17.38
N ILE A 224 -2.30 -1.30 -16.97
CA ILE A 224 -2.82 -1.29 -15.61
C ILE A 224 -4.34 -1.43 -15.69
N HIS A 225 -4.95 -1.82 -14.59
CA HIS A 225 -6.39 -2.00 -14.49
C HIS A 225 -6.92 -1.19 -13.31
N GLY A 226 -7.95 -0.40 -13.56
CA GLY A 226 -8.59 0.44 -12.56
C GLY A 226 -10.01 -0.05 -12.25
N SER A 227 -10.46 0.13 -11.01
CA SER A 227 -11.82 -0.19 -10.58
C SER A 227 -12.46 0.96 -9.79
N THR A 228 -13.75 1.18 -10.05
CA THR A 228 -14.64 2.01 -9.24
C THR A 228 -15.49 1.20 -8.26
N TRP A 229 -15.38 -0.13 -8.31
CA TRP A 229 -16.22 -1.04 -7.54
C TRP A 229 -15.90 -0.99 -6.05
N HIS A 230 -16.85 -1.43 -5.24
CA HIS A 230 -16.71 -1.56 -3.81
C HIS A 230 -17.16 -2.96 -3.37
N TRP A 231 -16.59 -3.46 -2.27
CA TRP A 231 -16.94 -4.76 -1.71
C TRP A 231 -17.50 -4.57 -0.31
N ALA A 232 -18.74 -5.02 -0.08
CA ALA A 232 -19.41 -4.84 1.21
C ALA A 232 -18.68 -5.62 2.33
N ILE A 233 -18.54 -4.98 3.49
CA ILE A 233 -17.92 -5.56 4.69
C ILE A 233 -19.00 -6.23 5.54
#